data_AF-A0A7X7SAM1-F1
#
_entry.id   AF-A0A7X7SAM1-F1
#
_cell.length_a   1.000
_cell.length_b   1.000
_cell.length_c   1.000
_cell.angle_alpha   90.00
_cell.angle_beta   90.00
_cell.angle_gamma   90.00
#
_symmetry.space_group_name_H-M   'P 1'
#
loop_
_entity.id
_entity.type
_entity.pdbx_description
1 polymer ?
#
loop_
_entity_poly.entity_id
_entity_poly.type
_entity_poly.pdbx_seq_one_letter_code
_entity_poly.pdbx_strand_id
1 'polypeptide(L)'
;IHKIAVLAHQYKAKILVDAAQLAPHLPIDMKPQNSPEHIDYLAFSGHKIYAPFGVGILIGPRNSFSGEPEFVGGGTVKMVSLSDVIWADLPDREEAGSPNVVGVFALAQTLKYLSEIGMDILSQHEKTLTNYLIERLSQLPGITVYGTNPRVGVVSFNIKDLNHNLVGAILCSEAGIGVRTGCFCAQSYVRQLLGYSAFSVSPELYKGENRSQLPGMVRISLAGYNTYQEIDRLLAWLQKIINNKNRFKRDYLWCPREDRYIPLREPPGKIKLFEFK
;
A
#
# COMPACT_ATOMS: atom_id res chain seq x y z
N ILE A 1 8.54 14.38 -8.59
CA ILE A 1 8.81 14.87 -7.22
C ILE A 1 9.71 16.09 -7.25
N HIS A 2 10.94 16.01 -7.77
CA HIS A 2 11.86 17.18 -7.87
C HIS A 2 11.26 18.43 -8.51
N LYS A 3 10.51 18.30 -9.62
CA LYS A 3 9.81 19.44 -10.23
C LYS A 3 8.79 20.12 -9.29
N ILE A 4 8.15 19.35 -8.41
CA ILE A 4 7.22 19.86 -7.39
C ILE A 4 8.02 20.57 -6.28
N ALA A 5 9.17 20.02 -5.89
CA ALA A 5 10.06 20.67 -4.93
C ALA A 5 10.53 22.05 -5.41
N VAL A 6 10.99 22.15 -6.67
CA VAL A 6 11.36 23.43 -7.28
C VAL A 6 10.22 24.45 -7.19
N LEU A 7 9.00 24.03 -7.55
CA LEU A 7 7.83 24.88 -7.48
C LEU A 7 7.52 25.30 -6.03
N ALA A 8 7.54 24.38 -5.07
CA ALA A 8 7.28 24.69 -3.66
C ALA A 8 8.30 25.71 -3.12
N HIS A 9 9.58 25.51 -3.41
CA HIS A 9 10.66 26.38 -2.96
C HIS A 9 10.60 27.79 -3.57
N GLN A 10 10.09 27.96 -4.80
CA GLN A 10 9.82 29.28 -5.38
C GLN A 10 8.85 30.12 -4.50
N TYR A 11 7.95 29.45 -3.78
CA TYR A 11 7.02 30.08 -2.84
C TYR A 11 7.45 29.95 -1.37
N LYS A 12 8.71 29.57 -1.11
CA LYS A 12 9.25 29.34 0.24
C LYS A 12 8.49 28.26 1.04
N ALA A 13 7.78 27.36 0.34
CA ALA A 13 7.12 26.21 0.94
C ALA A 13 8.06 25.01 0.95
N LYS A 14 7.92 24.13 1.96
CA LYS A 14 8.62 22.85 2.05
C LYS A 14 7.78 21.73 1.44
N ILE A 15 8.42 20.63 1.04
CA ILE A 15 7.77 19.41 0.54
C ILE A 15 7.97 18.22 1.49
N LEU A 16 6.87 17.54 1.81
CA LEU A 16 6.89 16.21 2.43
C LEU A 16 6.47 15.17 1.40
N VAL A 17 7.30 14.16 1.21
CA VAL A 17 7.03 13.05 0.31
C VAL A 17 6.64 11.82 1.12
N ASP A 18 5.37 11.40 0.97
CA ASP A 18 4.95 10.05 1.35
C ASP A 18 5.51 9.06 0.34
N ALA A 19 6.58 8.37 0.74
CA ALA A 19 7.28 7.37 -0.03
C ALA A 19 6.88 5.94 0.36
N ALA A 20 5.77 5.73 1.09
CA ALA A 20 5.35 4.40 1.54
C ALA A 20 5.11 3.41 0.37
N GLN A 21 4.78 3.91 -0.82
CA GLN A 21 4.72 3.11 -2.05
C GLN A 21 5.84 3.42 -3.04
N LEU A 22 6.69 4.41 -2.78
CA LEU A 22 7.81 4.72 -3.67
C LEU A 22 9.06 3.94 -3.28
N ALA A 23 9.39 3.97 -1.98
CA ALA A 23 10.59 3.36 -1.41
C ALA A 23 10.80 1.88 -1.77
N PRO A 24 9.78 1.00 -1.81
CA PRO A 24 10.02 -0.40 -2.15
C PRO A 24 10.25 -0.67 -3.64
N HIS A 25 9.97 0.30 -4.53
CA HIS A 25 9.87 0.07 -5.97
C HIS A 25 10.84 0.93 -6.81
N LEU A 26 11.30 2.07 -6.28
CA LEU A 26 12.12 3.04 -7.01
C LEU A 26 13.23 3.61 -6.13
N PRO A 27 14.40 3.94 -6.71
CA PRO A 27 15.41 4.71 -5.99
C PRO A 27 14.87 6.09 -5.63
N ILE A 28 15.27 6.59 -4.46
CA ILE A 28 14.90 7.92 -3.98
C ILE A 28 16.19 8.72 -3.80
N ASP A 29 16.28 9.82 -4.52
CA ASP A 29 17.33 10.83 -4.33
C ASP A 29 16.67 12.04 -3.67
N MET A 30 17.14 12.45 -2.49
CA MET A 30 16.63 13.65 -1.81
C MET A 30 17.26 14.94 -2.33
N LYS A 31 18.32 14.85 -3.14
CA LYS A 31 19.22 15.95 -3.54
C LYS A 31 19.88 16.67 -2.34
N PRO A 32 21.01 17.35 -2.55
CA PRO A 32 21.61 18.20 -1.53
C PRO A 32 20.68 19.33 -1.07
N GLN A 33 20.78 19.75 0.19
CA GLN A 33 19.90 20.79 0.78
C GLN A 33 19.93 22.14 0.06
N ASN A 34 21.05 22.49 -0.59
CA ASN A 34 21.19 23.72 -1.36
C ASN A 34 20.60 23.63 -2.79
N SER A 35 20.10 22.45 -3.20
CA SER A 35 19.46 22.27 -4.48
C SER A 35 18.01 22.77 -4.43
N PRO A 36 17.52 23.50 -5.45
CA PRO A 36 16.09 23.81 -5.56
C PRO A 36 15.22 22.56 -5.72
N GLU A 37 15.81 21.42 -6.07
CA GLU A 37 15.13 20.13 -6.22
C GLU A 37 15.08 19.29 -4.93
N HIS A 38 15.58 19.82 -3.81
CA HIS A 38 15.65 19.10 -2.53
C HIS A 38 14.29 18.60 -2.05
N ILE A 39 14.24 17.38 -1.55
CA ILE A 39 13.08 16.86 -0.82
C ILE A 39 13.32 17.16 0.66
N ASP A 40 12.54 18.08 1.25
CA ASP A 40 12.76 18.47 2.65
C ASP A 40 12.46 17.33 3.62
N TYR A 41 11.32 16.64 3.42
CA TYR A 41 10.92 15.53 4.27
C TYR A 41 10.56 14.29 3.46
N LEU A 42 10.90 13.12 4.00
CA LEU A 42 10.60 11.82 3.41
C LEU A 42 10.05 10.89 4.49
N ALA A 43 8.92 10.24 4.23
CA ALA A 43 8.36 9.25 5.14
C ALA A 43 8.05 7.93 4.44
N PHE A 44 8.36 6.79 5.06
CA PHE A 44 7.94 5.47 4.58
C PHE A 44 7.84 4.45 5.73
N SER A 45 7.17 3.32 5.46
CA SER A 45 6.95 2.25 6.45
C SER A 45 7.81 1.02 6.12
N GLY A 46 8.45 0.43 7.14
CA GLY A 46 9.32 -0.74 6.98
C GLY A 46 8.60 -1.96 6.38
N HIS A 47 7.36 -2.23 6.82
CA HIS A 47 6.57 -3.38 6.35
C HIS A 47 6.18 -3.34 4.87
N LYS A 48 6.44 -2.23 4.16
CA LYS A 48 6.24 -2.13 2.71
C LYS A 48 7.51 -2.36 1.92
N ILE A 49 8.67 -2.33 2.57
CA ILE A 49 9.99 -2.54 1.98
C ILE A 49 10.63 -3.81 2.56
N TYR A 50 9.86 -4.90 2.62
CA TYR A 50 10.30 -6.24 3.05
C TYR A 50 10.87 -6.33 4.48
N ALA A 51 10.67 -5.31 5.33
CA ALA A 51 11.03 -5.35 6.74
C ALA A 51 9.79 -5.73 7.60
N PRO A 52 9.96 -6.08 8.89
CA PRO A 52 8.83 -6.37 9.78
C PRO A 52 7.87 -5.19 10.03
N PHE A 53 6.69 -5.50 10.56
CA PHE A 53 5.75 -4.50 11.07
C PHE A 53 6.31 -3.76 12.30
N GLY A 54 5.78 -2.56 12.56
CA GLY A 54 6.10 -1.77 13.74
C GLY A 54 7.33 -0.87 13.62
N VAL A 55 7.82 -0.59 12.41
CA VAL A 55 8.89 0.40 12.14
C VAL A 55 8.52 1.27 10.95
N GLY A 56 8.86 2.56 11.05
CA GLY A 56 8.78 3.55 9.99
C GLY A 56 10.00 4.46 10.03
N ILE A 57 10.13 5.29 8.99
CA ILE A 57 11.21 6.27 8.86
C ILE A 57 10.56 7.62 8.55
N LEU A 58 11.04 8.65 9.24
CA LEU A 58 10.80 10.05 8.92
C LEU A 58 12.18 10.74 8.82
N ILE A 59 12.46 11.32 7.66
CA ILE A 59 13.65 12.14 7.43
C ILE A 59 13.18 13.58 7.32
N GLY A 60 13.90 14.50 7.97
CA GLY A 60 13.61 15.92 7.88
C GLY A 60 14.75 16.79 8.40
N PRO A 61 14.69 18.12 8.18
CA PRO A 61 15.68 19.06 8.68
C PRO A 61 15.63 19.12 10.20
N ARG A 62 16.80 19.09 10.86
CA ARG A 62 16.90 19.12 12.34
C ARG A 62 16.11 20.27 12.98
N ASN A 63 16.12 21.45 12.38
CA ASN A 63 15.39 22.62 12.88
C ASN A 63 13.85 22.49 12.83
N SER A 64 13.33 21.43 12.21
CA SER A 64 11.90 21.11 12.21
C SER A 64 11.47 20.40 13.49
N PHE A 65 12.43 19.85 14.22
CA PHE A 65 12.25 19.18 15.49
C PHE A 65 12.94 20.06 16.53
N SER A 66 12.19 20.84 17.30
CA SER A 66 12.72 21.75 18.30
C SER A 66 11.74 21.91 19.45
N GLY A 67 12.27 22.01 20.67
CA GLY A 67 11.44 22.14 21.87
C GLY A 67 11.05 20.79 22.44
N GLU A 68 9.83 20.73 22.96
CA GLU A 68 9.21 19.52 23.50
C GLU A 68 8.86 18.54 22.37
N PRO A 69 9.16 17.23 22.52
CA PRO A 69 8.83 16.23 21.51
C PRO A 69 7.33 15.99 21.38
N GLU A 70 6.91 15.42 20.25
CA GLU A 70 5.49 15.06 20.03
C GLU A 70 4.99 14.02 21.05
N PHE A 71 5.85 13.05 21.37
CA PHE A 71 5.59 12.06 22.42
C PHE A 71 6.60 12.21 23.55
N VAL A 72 6.10 12.38 24.77
CA VAL A 72 6.91 12.55 25.97
C VAL A 72 7.03 11.22 26.71
N GLY A 73 8.25 10.83 27.07
CA GLY A 73 8.49 9.60 27.83
C GLY A 73 9.97 9.34 28.12
N GLY A 74 10.27 8.17 28.70
CA GLY A 74 11.64 7.72 28.86
C GLY A 74 12.40 7.71 27.51
N GLY A 75 13.70 8.00 27.52
CA GLY A 75 14.51 8.13 26.31
C GLY A 75 14.51 9.53 25.69
N THR A 76 13.44 10.32 25.87
CA THR A 76 13.34 11.66 25.27
C THR A 76 14.02 12.78 26.08
N VAL A 77 14.47 12.47 27.29
CA VAL A 77 14.96 13.43 28.29
C VAL A 77 16.43 13.21 28.62
N LYS A 78 17.16 14.31 28.83
CA LYS A 78 18.50 14.34 29.41
C LYS A 78 18.47 14.57 30.92
N MET A 79 17.50 15.34 31.41
CA MET A 79 17.29 15.61 32.84
C MET A 79 15.82 15.86 33.11
N VAL A 80 15.33 15.36 34.24
CA VAL A 80 13.98 15.63 34.74
C VAL A 80 14.08 16.03 36.22
N SER A 81 13.44 17.14 36.57
CA SER A 81 13.20 17.58 37.94
C SER A 81 11.69 17.77 38.16
N LEU A 82 11.29 18.16 39.37
CA LEU A 82 9.89 18.49 39.65
C LEU A 82 9.42 19.79 38.96
N SER A 83 10.35 20.65 38.54
CA SER A 83 10.06 21.96 37.94
C SER A 83 10.46 22.05 36.47
N ASP A 84 11.40 21.22 36.01
CA ASP A 84 12.08 21.41 34.74
C ASP A 84 12.36 20.09 34.03
N VAL A 85 12.38 20.15 32.70
CA VAL A 85 12.79 19.06 31.83
C VAL A 85 13.82 19.60 30.83
N ILE A 86 14.95 18.91 30.74
CA ILE A 86 15.92 19.12 29.66
C ILE A 86 15.77 17.94 28.72
N TRP A 87 15.34 18.22 27.49
CA TRP A 87 15.17 17.21 26.45
C TRP A 87 16.51 16.68 25.92
N ALA A 88 16.48 15.45 25.42
CA ALA A 88 17.62 14.83 24.74
C ALA A 88 17.94 15.53 23.40
N ASP A 89 19.07 15.18 22.81
CA ASP A 89 19.40 15.57 21.44
C ASP A 89 18.65 14.70 20.42
N LEU A 90 18.61 15.14 19.15
CA LEU A 90 18.03 14.34 18.07
C LEU A 90 18.96 13.17 17.68
N PRO A 91 18.42 11.99 17.33
CA PRO A 91 17.00 11.67 17.14
C PRO A 91 16.25 11.27 18.42
N ASP A 92 16.95 10.85 19.48
CA ASP A 92 16.39 10.26 20.71
C ASP A 92 15.24 11.06 21.33
N ARG A 93 15.29 12.40 21.23
CA ARG A 93 14.20 13.27 21.69
C ARG A 93 12.84 12.90 21.10
N GLU A 94 12.77 12.50 19.84
CA GLU A 94 11.51 12.18 19.13
C GLU A 94 11.14 10.69 19.20
N GLU A 95 11.90 9.87 19.94
CA GLU A 95 11.73 8.42 20.00
C GLU A 95 11.39 7.96 21.43
N ALA A 96 10.18 8.28 21.88
CA ALA A 96 9.74 7.98 23.24
C ALA A 96 9.61 6.49 23.54
N GLY A 97 10.19 6.08 24.68
CA GLY A 97 10.16 4.72 25.19
C GLY A 97 11.22 3.83 24.56
N SER A 98 11.11 2.52 24.80
CA SER A 98 12.01 1.54 24.17
C SER A 98 11.67 1.42 22.68
N PRO A 99 12.60 1.73 21.76
CA PRO A 99 12.34 1.60 20.34
C PRO A 99 12.18 0.12 19.95
N ASN A 100 11.59 -0.11 18.78
CA ASN A 100 11.54 -1.45 18.18
C ASN A 100 12.93 -1.83 17.60
N VAL A 101 13.89 -2.11 18.49
CA VAL A 101 15.31 -2.35 18.14
C VAL A 101 15.44 -3.46 17.08
N VAL A 102 14.73 -4.58 17.25
CA VAL A 102 14.77 -5.70 16.31
C VAL A 102 14.24 -5.29 14.94
N GLY A 103 13.12 -4.55 14.91
CA GLY A 103 12.55 -4.04 13.67
C GLY A 103 13.47 -3.04 12.96
N VAL A 104 14.12 -2.14 13.71
CA VAL A 104 15.06 -1.15 13.16
C VAL A 104 16.29 -1.84 12.58
N PHE A 105 16.84 -2.83 13.27
CA PHE A 105 17.94 -3.64 12.76
C PHE A 105 17.53 -4.39 11.48
N ALA A 106 16.36 -5.04 11.48
CA ALA A 106 15.85 -5.74 10.31
C ALA A 106 15.64 -4.78 9.12
N LEU A 107 15.08 -3.59 9.34
CA LEU A 107 14.94 -2.58 8.30
C LEU A 107 16.29 -2.13 7.73
N ALA A 108 17.29 -1.88 8.59
CA ALA A 108 18.63 -1.51 8.15
C ALA A 108 19.28 -2.62 7.28
N GLN A 109 19.14 -3.88 7.67
CA GLN A 109 19.62 -5.01 6.86
C GLN A 109 18.88 -5.11 5.52
N THR A 110 17.56 -4.91 5.51
CA THR A 110 16.77 -4.92 4.27
C THR A 110 17.18 -3.79 3.32
N LEU A 111 17.37 -2.58 3.83
CA LEU A 111 17.84 -1.44 3.02
C LEU A 111 19.23 -1.71 2.43
N LYS A 112 20.13 -2.29 3.22
CA LYS A 112 21.46 -2.70 2.75
C LYS A 112 21.36 -3.75 1.64
N TYR A 113 20.56 -4.79 1.85
CA TYR A 113 20.34 -5.86 0.86
C TYR A 113 19.76 -5.33 -0.46
N LEU A 114 18.74 -4.46 -0.39
CA LEU A 114 18.17 -3.84 -1.59
C LEU A 114 19.18 -2.92 -2.30
N SER A 115 20.03 -2.22 -1.55
CA SER A 115 21.11 -1.41 -2.12
C SER A 115 22.16 -2.27 -2.83
N GLU A 116 22.45 -3.47 -2.32
CA GLU A 116 23.39 -4.43 -2.94
C GLU A 116 22.81 -5.04 -4.21
N ILE A 117 21.50 -5.34 -4.24
CA ILE A 117 20.79 -5.75 -5.47
C ILE A 117 20.80 -4.63 -6.50
N GLY A 118 20.61 -3.37 -6.05
CA GLY A 118 20.45 -2.20 -6.89
C GLY A 118 18.97 -1.90 -7.19
N MET A 119 18.49 -0.78 -6.68
CA MET A 119 17.08 -0.37 -6.84
C MET A 119 16.68 -0.11 -8.30
N ASP A 120 17.62 0.26 -9.17
CA ASP A 120 17.35 0.42 -10.61
C ASP A 120 17.03 -0.92 -11.29
N ILE A 121 17.71 -2.00 -10.89
CA ILE A 121 17.49 -3.35 -11.41
C ILE A 121 16.09 -3.84 -10.98
N LEU A 122 15.78 -3.68 -9.69
CA LEU A 122 14.46 -4.02 -9.14
C LEU A 122 13.35 -3.21 -9.83
N SER A 123 13.55 -1.90 -9.98
CA SER A 123 12.60 -1.02 -10.66
C SER A 123 12.34 -1.46 -12.10
N GLN A 124 13.40 -1.79 -12.85
CA GLN A 124 13.26 -2.20 -14.24
C GLN A 124 12.54 -3.54 -14.36
N HIS A 125 12.82 -4.51 -13.48
CA HIS A 125 12.10 -5.79 -13.42
C HIS A 125 10.61 -5.59 -13.09
N GLU A 126 10.29 -4.81 -12.08
CA GLU A 126 8.88 -4.54 -11.75
C GLU A 126 8.18 -3.79 -12.88
N LYS A 127 8.86 -2.88 -13.56
CA LYS A 127 8.31 -2.15 -14.71
C LYS A 127 7.96 -3.08 -15.86
N THR A 128 8.80 -4.07 -16.19
CA THR A 128 8.48 -5.02 -17.28
C THR A 128 7.30 -5.90 -16.92
N LEU A 129 7.21 -6.39 -15.68
CA LEU A 129 6.07 -7.16 -15.18
C LEU A 129 4.78 -6.33 -15.14
N THR A 130 4.87 -5.08 -14.70
CA THR A 130 3.71 -4.17 -14.61
C THR A 130 3.16 -3.86 -16.00
N ASN A 131 4.02 -3.57 -16.97
CA ASN A 131 3.61 -3.34 -18.35
C ASN A 131 2.97 -4.59 -18.95
N TYR A 132 3.58 -5.76 -18.75
CA TYR A 132 3.02 -7.04 -19.20
C TYR A 132 1.64 -7.30 -18.60
N LEU A 133 1.49 -7.12 -17.28
CA LEU A 133 0.21 -7.25 -16.61
C LEU A 133 -0.85 -6.31 -17.21
N ILE A 134 -0.54 -5.02 -17.37
CA ILE A 134 -1.49 -4.02 -17.87
C ILE A 134 -1.92 -4.34 -19.30
N GLU A 135 -0.98 -4.68 -20.17
CA GLU A 135 -1.26 -5.01 -21.57
C GLU A 135 -2.24 -6.19 -21.66
N ARG A 136 -1.93 -7.28 -20.97
CA ARG A 136 -2.72 -8.51 -21.01
C ARG A 136 -4.06 -8.37 -20.29
N LEU A 137 -4.09 -7.64 -19.18
CA LEU A 137 -5.30 -7.35 -18.43
C LEU A 137 -6.28 -6.51 -19.25
N SER A 138 -5.78 -5.55 -20.04
CA SER A 138 -6.59 -4.71 -20.92
C SER A 138 -7.21 -5.46 -22.12
N GLN A 139 -6.68 -6.64 -22.46
CA GLN A 139 -7.23 -7.51 -23.50
C GLN A 139 -8.42 -8.36 -23.01
N LEU A 140 -8.65 -8.46 -21.70
CA LEU A 140 -9.73 -9.26 -21.15
C LEU A 140 -11.08 -8.52 -21.24
N PRO A 141 -12.16 -9.18 -21.73
CA PRO A 141 -13.42 -8.51 -22.01
C PRO A 141 -14.11 -7.99 -20.75
N GLY A 142 -14.48 -6.71 -20.79
CA GLY A 142 -15.17 -6.04 -19.70
C GLY A 142 -14.28 -5.68 -18.51
N ILE A 143 -12.95 -5.71 -18.64
CA ILE A 143 -12.05 -5.12 -17.65
C ILE A 143 -11.89 -3.62 -17.90
N THR A 144 -11.95 -2.85 -16.82
CA THR A 144 -11.51 -1.45 -16.78
C THR A 144 -10.29 -1.35 -15.87
N VAL A 145 -9.15 -0.93 -16.42
CA VAL A 145 -7.92 -0.64 -15.65
C VAL A 145 -7.88 0.84 -15.30
N TYR A 146 -7.51 1.17 -14.06
CA TYR A 146 -7.49 2.54 -13.56
C TYR A 146 -6.08 3.14 -13.44
N GLY A 147 -6.02 4.47 -13.58
CA GLY A 147 -4.81 5.30 -13.55
C GLY A 147 -4.04 5.30 -14.87
N THR A 148 -2.94 6.04 -14.91
CA THR A 148 -2.07 6.18 -16.10
C THR A 148 -0.62 5.75 -15.80
N ASN A 149 0.24 5.83 -16.81
CA ASN A 149 1.69 5.72 -16.68
C ASN A 149 2.32 7.12 -16.58
N PRO A 150 3.53 7.26 -15.97
CA PRO A 150 4.30 6.22 -15.29
C PRO A 150 3.68 5.79 -13.94
N ARG A 151 3.99 4.57 -13.48
CA ARG A 151 3.54 4.02 -12.18
C ARG A 151 4.52 2.98 -11.63
N VAL A 152 4.37 2.68 -10.35
CA VAL A 152 4.96 1.50 -9.70
C VAL A 152 4.10 0.25 -9.95
N GLY A 153 4.50 -0.92 -9.43
CA GLY A 153 3.84 -2.22 -9.59
C GLY A 153 2.44 -2.38 -9.02
N VAL A 154 1.60 -1.34 -9.06
CA VAL A 154 0.23 -1.33 -8.53
C VAL A 154 -0.76 -1.14 -9.68
N VAL A 155 -1.65 -2.11 -9.85
CA VAL A 155 -2.66 -2.12 -10.92
C VAL A 155 -4.03 -2.33 -10.29
N SER A 156 -4.85 -1.27 -10.33
CA SER A 156 -6.26 -1.32 -9.90
C SER A 156 -7.15 -1.55 -11.12
N PHE A 157 -8.15 -2.42 -10.99
CA PHE A 157 -9.09 -2.73 -12.05
C PHE A 157 -10.47 -3.14 -11.50
N ASN A 158 -11.47 -3.13 -12.38
CA ASN A 158 -12.77 -3.74 -12.13
C ASN A 158 -13.19 -4.59 -13.33
N ILE A 159 -14.05 -5.58 -13.07
CA ILE A 159 -14.70 -6.39 -14.10
C ILE A 159 -16.16 -5.97 -14.17
N LYS A 160 -16.64 -5.60 -15.36
CA LYS A 160 -18.03 -5.20 -15.60
C LYS A 160 -19.00 -6.23 -15.02
N ASP A 161 -20.02 -5.73 -14.32
CA ASP A 161 -21.08 -6.50 -13.66
C ASP A 161 -20.61 -7.49 -12.57
N LEU A 162 -19.39 -7.32 -12.05
CA LEU A 162 -18.90 -8.08 -10.88
C LEU A 162 -18.49 -7.14 -9.76
N ASN A 163 -18.86 -7.53 -8.54
CA ASN A 163 -18.42 -6.85 -7.34
C ASN A 163 -16.93 -7.13 -7.08
N HIS A 164 -16.16 -6.10 -6.73
CA HIS A 164 -14.72 -6.23 -6.48
C HIS A 164 -14.40 -7.21 -5.33
N ASN A 165 -15.18 -7.21 -4.24
CA ASN A 165 -15.03 -8.15 -3.13
C ASN A 165 -15.31 -9.59 -3.56
N LEU A 166 -16.28 -9.80 -4.46
CA LEU A 166 -16.56 -11.13 -5.00
C LEU A 166 -15.37 -11.64 -5.83
N VAL A 167 -14.81 -10.80 -6.71
CA VAL A 167 -13.61 -11.16 -7.49
C VAL A 167 -12.44 -11.53 -6.57
N GLY A 168 -12.19 -10.72 -5.53
CA GLY A 168 -11.14 -11.02 -4.54
C GLY A 168 -11.38 -12.33 -3.79
N ALA A 169 -12.62 -12.61 -3.39
CA ALA A 169 -12.98 -13.85 -2.69
C ALA A 169 -12.78 -15.10 -3.57
N ILE A 170 -13.13 -15.02 -4.87
CA ILE A 170 -12.92 -16.12 -5.82
C ILE A 170 -11.43 -16.37 -6.03
N LEU A 171 -10.64 -15.32 -6.30
CA LEU A 171 -9.20 -15.44 -6.48
C LEU A 171 -8.52 -16.06 -5.25
N CYS A 172 -8.92 -15.65 -4.04
CA CYS A 172 -8.40 -16.20 -2.81
C CYS A 172 -8.79 -17.68 -2.63
N SER A 173 -10.09 -17.99 -2.73
CA SER A 173 -10.63 -19.29 -2.34
C SER A 173 -10.40 -20.38 -3.38
N GLU A 174 -10.44 -20.04 -4.67
CA GLU A 174 -10.31 -21.03 -5.76
C GLU A 174 -8.90 -21.08 -6.36
N ALA A 175 -8.21 -19.94 -6.38
CA ALA A 175 -6.93 -19.81 -7.07
C ALA A 175 -5.73 -19.72 -6.13
N GLY A 176 -5.94 -19.48 -4.83
CA GLY A 176 -4.86 -19.20 -3.89
C GLY A 176 -4.11 -17.90 -4.22
N ILE A 177 -4.78 -16.92 -4.83
CA ILE A 177 -4.19 -15.65 -5.25
C ILE A 177 -4.69 -14.53 -4.33
N GLY A 178 -3.76 -13.92 -3.60
CA GLY A 178 -4.03 -12.76 -2.74
C GLY A 178 -4.09 -11.47 -3.54
N VAL A 179 -5.23 -10.79 -3.53
CA VAL A 179 -5.41 -9.42 -4.02
C VAL A 179 -6.02 -8.55 -2.94
N ARG A 180 -5.97 -7.23 -3.09
CA ARG A 180 -6.70 -6.31 -2.21
C ARG A 180 -7.97 -5.81 -2.90
N THR A 181 -9.04 -5.62 -2.13
CA THR A 181 -10.30 -5.05 -2.61
C THR A 181 -10.69 -3.83 -1.79
N GLY A 182 -11.61 -3.01 -2.32
CA GLY A 182 -12.11 -1.80 -1.68
C GLY A 182 -11.49 -0.50 -2.20
N CYS A 183 -11.35 0.48 -1.31
CA CYS A 183 -10.92 1.84 -1.65
C CYS A 183 -9.47 2.18 -1.26
N PHE A 184 -8.71 1.22 -0.72
CA PHE A 184 -7.26 1.34 -0.46
C PHE A 184 -6.83 2.55 0.39
N CYS A 185 -7.65 2.98 1.35
CA CYS A 185 -7.46 4.22 2.12
C CYS A 185 -7.48 5.52 1.28
N ALA A 186 -7.89 5.45 0.02
CA ALA A 186 -8.05 6.56 -0.91
C ALA A 186 -9.53 6.71 -1.33
N GLN A 187 -10.45 6.67 -0.34
CA GLN A 187 -11.90 6.58 -0.60
C GLN A 187 -12.40 7.66 -1.55
N SER A 188 -12.07 8.93 -1.30
CA SER A 188 -12.55 10.04 -2.13
C SER A 188 -12.09 9.91 -3.58
N TYR A 189 -10.81 9.56 -3.79
CA TYR A 189 -10.24 9.40 -5.13
C TYR A 189 -10.82 8.18 -5.87
N VAL A 190 -10.89 7.03 -5.21
CA VAL A 190 -11.47 5.81 -5.80
C VAL A 190 -12.93 6.03 -6.18
N ARG A 191 -13.72 6.69 -5.32
CA ARG A 191 -15.12 7.01 -5.60
C ARG A 191 -15.29 7.93 -6.81
N GLN A 192 -14.45 8.97 -6.90
CA GLN A 192 -14.45 9.87 -8.06
C GLN A 192 -14.14 9.11 -9.36
N LEU A 193 -13.14 8.20 -9.35
CA LEU A 193 -12.82 7.36 -10.50
C LEU A 193 -13.95 6.41 -10.90
N LEU A 194 -14.78 6.01 -9.94
CA LEU A 194 -15.96 5.17 -10.16
C LEU A 194 -17.21 5.99 -10.52
N GLY A 195 -17.10 7.31 -10.70
CA GLY A 195 -18.21 8.19 -11.08
C GLY A 195 -19.13 8.60 -9.92
N TYR A 196 -18.76 8.32 -8.68
CA TYR A 196 -19.50 8.79 -7.51
C TYR A 196 -19.06 10.22 -7.14
N SER A 197 -19.99 11.01 -6.59
CA SER A 197 -19.66 12.31 -5.99
C SER A 197 -18.64 12.15 -4.85
N ALA A 198 -17.56 12.93 -4.90
CA ALA A 198 -16.56 13.01 -3.84
C ALA A 198 -17.09 13.69 -2.57
N PHE A 199 -18.16 14.49 -2.69
CA PHE A 199 -18.72 15.30 -1.61
C PHE A 199 -19.94 14.66 -0.94
N SER A 200 -20.48 13.59 -1.51
CA SER A 200 -21.75 13.02 -1.07
C SER A 200 -21.55 11.56 -0.67
N VAL A 201 -21.31 11.36 0.63
CA VAL A 201 -21.27 10.04 1.25
C VAL A 201 -22.37 9.98 2.30
N SER A 202 -23.38 9.15 2.10
CA SER A 202 -24.33 8.82 3.17
C SER A 202 -23.61 7.94 4.21
N PRO A 203 -23.46 8.41 5.47
CA PRO A 203 -22.88 7.59 6.53
C PRO A 203 -23.68 6.30 6.78
N GLU A 204 -24.97 6.31 6.47
CA GLU A 204 -25.88 5.16 6.62
C GLU A 204 -25.43 3.96 5.76
N LEU A 205 -24.85 4.22 4.59
CA LEU A 205 -24.28 3.17 3.73
C LEU A 205 -23.14 2.39 4.42
N TYR A 206 -22.40 3.04 5.33
CA TYR A 206 -21.29 2.44 6.07
C TYR A 206 -21.70 1.86 7.43
N LYS A 207 -22.84 2.32 7.95
CA LYS A 207 -23.48 1.81 9.17
C LYS A 207 -24.34 0.57 8.91
N GLY A 208 -24.80 0.37 7.68
CA GLY A 208 -25.59 -0.81 7.30
C GLY A 208 -24.79 -2.11 7.39
N GLU A 209 -25.50 -3.21 7.65
CA GLU A 209 -24.91 -4.56 7.76
C GLU A 209 -24.43 -5.11 6.40
N ASN A 210 -25.01 -4.64 5.29
CA ASN A 210 -24.67 -5.12 3.96
C ASN A 210 -23.72 -4.17 3.22
N ARG A 211 -22.43 -4.30 3.53
CA ARG A 211 -21.35 -3.56 2.87
C ARG A 211 -20.93 -4.12 1.51
N SER A 212 -21.61 -5.16 1.00
CA SER A 212 -21.33 -5.67 -0.36
C SER A 212 -21.52 -4.61 -1.44
N GLN A 213 -22.34 -3.60 -1.19
CA GLN A 213 -22.63 -2.54 -2.15
C GLN A 213 -21.64 -1.37 -2.09
N LEU A 214 -20.66 -1.42 -1.18
CA LEU A 214 -19.68 -0.34 -1.08
C LEU A 214 -18.81 -0.26 -2.36
N PRO A 215 -18.59 0.97 -2.87
CA PRO A 215 -17.75 1.16 -4.04
C PRO A 215 -16.32 0.74 -3.75
N GLY A 216 -15.64 0.25 -4.78
CA GLY A 216 -14.26 -0.20 -4.67
C GLY A 216 -13.75 -0.80 -5.96
N MET A 217 -12.49 -1.20 -5.92
CA MET A 217 -11.78 -1.83 -7.02
C MET A 217 -11.05 -3.08 -6.52
N VAL A 218 -10.59 -3.91 -7.43
CA VAL A 218 -9.56 -4.92 -7.15
C VAL A 218 -8.20 -4.29 -7.41
N ARG A 219 -7.21 -4.55 -6.57
CA ARG A 219 -5.83 -4.10 -6.73
C ARG A 219 -4.85 -5.25 -6.66
N ILE A 220 -4.05 -5.34 -7.70
CA ILE A 220 -2.86 -6.18 -7.80
C ILE A 220 -1.66 -5.32 -7.42
N SER A 221 -0.78 -5.83 -6.56
CA SER A 221 0.44 -5.17 -6.14
C SER A 221 1.58 -6.16 -6.34
N LEU A 222 2.40 -5.90 -7.35
CA LEU A 222 3.61 -6.63 -7.67
C LEU A 222 4.77 -6.12 -6.80
N ALA A 223 5.71 -7.01 -6.55
CA ALA A 223 6.96 -6.77 -5.84
C ALA A 223 8.13 -7.42 -6.60
N GLY A 224 9.35 -7.17 -6.15
CA GLY A 224 10.57 -7.63 -6.82
C GLY A 224 10.68 -9.16 -6.98
N TYR A 225 9.96 -9.94 -6.18
CA TYR A 225 9.94 -11.40 -6.26
C TYR A 225 8.90 -11.97 -7.23
N ASN A 226 8.00 -11.14 -7.76
CA ASN A 226 6.94 -11.65 -8.62
C ASN A 226 7.46 -12.05 -10.01
N THR A 227 6.69 -12.89 -10.71
CA THR A 227 7.08 -13.49 -11.99
C THR A 227 5.99 -13.40 -13.06
N TYR A 228 6.37 -13.59 -14.32
CA TYR A 228 5.44 -13.68 -15.45
C TYR A 228 4.45 -14.85 -15.27
N GLN A 229 4.91 -15.98 -14.73
CA GLN A 229 4.08 -17.17 -14.50
C GLN A 229 2.95 -16.91 -13.49
N GLU A 230 3.22 -16.13 -12.44
CA GLU A 230 2.19 -15.71 -11.48
C GLU A 230 1.16 -14.79 -12.15
N ILE A 231 1.61 -13.87 -13.01
CA ILE A 231 0.73 -12.99 -13.79
C ILE A 231 -0.14 -13.82 -14.74
N ASP A 232 0.43 -14.79 -15.47
CA ASP A 232 -0.30 -15.65 -16.39
C ASP A 232 -1.35 -16.50 -15.66
N ARG A 233 -1.01 -17.06 -14.49
CA ARG A 233 -1.95 -17.78 -13.64
C ARG A 233 -3.11 -16.88 -13.21
N LEU A 234 -2.83 -15.65 -12.80
CA LEU A 234 -3.85 -14.66 -12.46
C LEU A 234 -4.75 -14.36 -13.66
N LEU A 235 -4.18 -14.06 -14.83
CA LEU A 235 -4.93 -13.74 -16.04
C LEU A 235 -5.83 -14.89 -16.48
N ALA A 236 -5.36 -16.13 -16.39
CA ALA A 236 -6.16 -17.32 -16.68
C ALA A 236 -7.38 -17.44 -15.75
N TRP A 237 -7.20 -17.14 -14.45
CA TRP A 237 -8.30 -17.12 -13.50
C TRP A 237 -9.27 -15.96 -13.72
N LEU A 238 -8.79 -14.77 -14.07
CA LEU A 238 -9.65 -13.64 -14.43
C LEU A 238 -10.49 -13.96 -15.66
N GLN A 239 -9.90 -14.56 -16.70
CA GLN A 239 -10.65 -15.04 -17.87
C GLN A 239 -11.72 -16.08 -17.49
N LYS A 240 -11.38 -17.02 -16.61
CA LYS A 240 -12.34 -18.02 -16.10
C LYS A 240 -13.49 -17.36 -15.33
N ILE A 241 -13.20 -16.36 -14.49
CA ILE A 241 -14.22 -15.58 -13.77
C ILE A 241 -15.14 -14.85 -14.76
N ILE A 242 -14.56 -14.18 -15.76
CA ILE A 242 -15.31 -13.46 -16.80
C ILE A 242 -16.23 -14.39 -17.60
N ASN A 243 -15.76 -15.59 -17.93
CA ASN A 243 -16.56 -16.57 -18.68
C ASN A 243 -17.67 -17.23 -17.83
N ASN A 244 -17.61 -17.12 -16.49
CA ASN A 244 -18.50 -17.85 -15.57
C ASN A 244 -19.16 -16.93 -14.52
N LYS A 245 -19.39 -15.65 -14.83
CA LYS A 245 -19.93 -14.65 -13.87
C LYS A 245 -21.17 -15.14 -13.12
N ASN A 246 -22.15 -15.67 -13.86
CA ASN A 246 -23.43 -16.11 -13.28
C ASN A 246 -23.28 -17.30 -12.34
N ARG A 247 -22.33 -18.20 -12.63
CA ARG A 247 -22.01 -19.30 -11.73
C ARG A 247 -21.43 -18.74 -10.43
N PHE A 248 -20.39 -17.92 -10.50
CA PHE A 248 -19.74 -17.40 -9.30
C PHE A 248 -20.65 -16.51 -8.44
N LYS A 249 -21.54 -15.73 -9.07
CA LYS A 249 -22.57 -14.96 -8.34
C LYS A 249 -23.54 -15.85 -7.55
N ARG A 250 -23.78 -17.08 -8.01
CA ARG A 250 -24.62 -18.06 -7.28
C ARG A 250 -23.83 -18.83 -6.25
N ASP A 251 -22.58 -19.18 -6.56
CA ASP A 251 -21.74 -20.04 -5.73
C ASP A 251 -21.14 -19.30 -4.51
N TYR A 252 -21.27 -17.97 -4.43
CA TYR A 252 -20.75 -17.15 -3.33
C TYR A 252 -21.84 -16.29 -2.72
N LEU A 253 -21.89 -16.26 -1.38
CA LEU A 253 -22.79 -15.38 -0.62
C LEU A 253 -22.01 -14.34 0.18
N TRP A 254 -22.60 -13.16 0.32
CA TRP A 254 -22.08 -12.15 1.24
C TRP A 254 -22.36 -12.58 2.69
N CYS A 255 -21.33 -12.58 3.53
CA CYS A 255 -21.44 -12.83 4.97
C CYS A 255 -21.27 -11.49 5.72
N PRO A 256 -22.36 -10.88 6.25
CA PRO A 256 -22.27 -9.60 6.98
C PRO A 256 -21.34 -9.65 8.19
N ARG A 257 -21.31 -10.77 8.91
CA ARG A 257 -20.46 -10.96 10.10
C ARG A 257 -18.98 -10.92 9.79
N GLU A 258 -18.58 -11.42 8.62
CA GLU A 258 -17.17 -11.49 8.19
C GLU A 258 -16.79 -10.37 7.21
N ASP A 259 -17.73 -9.51 6.83
CA ASP A 259 -17.57 -8.41 5.88
C ASP A 259 -16.94 -8.86 4.54
N ARG A 260 -17.31 -10.05 4.05
CA ARG A 260 -16.75 -10.67 2.84
C ARG A 260 -17.69 -11.66 2.15
N TYR A 261 -17.38 -11.98 0.89
CA TYR A 261 -18.00 -13.11 0.19
C TYR A 261 -17.37 -14.44 0.64
N ILE A 262 -18.21 -15.44 0.89
CA ILE A 262 -17.80 -16.81 1.23
C ILE A 262 -18.37 -17.80 0.20
N PRO A 263 -17.62 -18.85 -0.17
CA PRO A 263 -18.13 -19.88 -1.07
C PRO A 263 -19.19 -20.74 -0.37
N LEU A 264 -20.24 -21.11 -1.10
CA LEU A 264 -21.33 -21.99 -0.62
C LEU A 264 -20.91 -23.45 -0.47
N ARG A 265 -19.87 -23.86 -1.20
CA ARG A 265 -19.28 -25.19 -1.15
C ARG A 265 -17.80 -25.04 -0.93
N GLU A 266 -17.19 -25.95 -0.18
CA GLU A 266 -15.73 -25.91 -0.05
C GLU A 266 -15.07 -26.06 -1.43
N PRO A 267 -14.13 -25.16 -1.78
CA PRO A 267 -13.36 -25.31 -3.00
C PRO A 267 -12.58 -26.64 -2.97
N PRO A 268 -12.53 -27.38 -4.08
CA PRO A 268 -11.73 -28.61 -4.14
C PRO A 268 -10.25 -28.29 -3.88
N GLY A 269 -9.62 -29.04 -2.95
CA GLY A 269 -8.18 -28.90 -2.64
C GLY A 269 -7.83 -27.96 -1.48
N LYS A 270 -8.80 -27.53 -0.68
CA LYS A 270 -8.53 -26.75 0.53
C LYS A 270 -7.77 -27.61 1.55
N ILE A 271 -6.49 -27.32 1.74
CA ILE A 271 -5.70 -27.88 2.84
C ILE A 271 -6.16 -27.19 4.13
N LYS A 272 -6.65 -27.95 5.13
CA LYS A 272 -6.88 -27.44 6.47
C LYS A 272 -5.54 -27.02 7.07
N LEU A 273 -5.16 -25.75 6.87
CA LEU A 273 -4.04 -25.14 7.57
C LEU A 273 -4.52 -24.83 9.00
N PHE A 274 -4.16 -25.73 9.91
CA PHE A 274 -4.30 -25.64 11.37
C PHE A 274 -5.72 -25.83 11.94
N GLU A 275 -6.00 -27.07 12.38
CA GLU A 275 -6.88 -27.28 13.54
C GLU A 275 -6.01 -27.12 14.79
N PHE A 276 -6.08 -25.96 15.44
CA PHE A 276 -5.59 -25.85 16.82
C PHE A 276 -6.59 -26.61 17.70
N LYS A 277 -6.17 -27.76 18.22
CA LYS A 277 -6.85 -28.46 19.32
C LYS A 277 -6.74 -27.67 20.61
#